data_AF-A0AAU6EI16-F1
#
_entry.id   AF-A0AAU6EI16-F1
#
_cell.length_a   1.000
_cell.length_b   1.000
_cell.length_c   1.000
_cell.angle_alpha   90.00
_cell.angle_beta   90.00
_cell.angle_gamma   90.00
#
_symmetry.space_group_name_H-M   'P 1'
#
loop_
_entity.id
_entity.type
_entity.pdbx_description
1 polymer ?
#
loop_
_entity_poly.entity_id
_entity_poly.type
_entity_poly.pdbx_seq_one_letter_code
_entity_poly.pdbx_strand_id
1 'polypeptide(L)'
;MEGSLDFNRWFGRAKTLVLQPTTLCNLDCMYCYLPFRRLSNEMSPEVAQAVAASAADLTGSGDELDIVWHGGEPLALGRRKFAALLAPFEELRHAGRIQHPRHQRHNPAGDE
;
A
#
# COMPACT_ATOMS: atom_id res chain seq x y z
N MET A 1 20.06 27.33 1.44
CA MET A 1 19.11 26.75 0.46
C MET A 1 17.84 26.48 1.23
N GLU A 2 17.10 27.55 1.47
CA GLU A 2 15.89 27.57 2.30
C GLU A 2 14.71 27.55 1.34
N GLY A 3 13.88 26.52 1.44
CA GLY A 3 12.73 26.35 0.57
C GLY A 3 12.17 24.94 0.61
N SER A 4 12.20 24.29 1.79
CA SER A 4 11.41 23.09 1.99
C SER A 4 9.95 23.52 1.93
N LEU A 5 9.25 23.14 0.87
CA LEU A 5 7.80 23.27 0.79
C LEU A 5 7.23 22.43 1.94
N ASP A 6 6.80 23.10 3.01
CA ASP A 6 6.15 22.43 4.14
C ASP A 6 4.71 22.09 3.75
N PHE A 7 4.59 21.06 2.91
CA PHE A 7 3.32 20.49 2.46
C PHE A 7 2.45 20.02 3.62
N ASN A 8 3.03 19.78 4.80
CA ASN A 8 2.30 19.38 6.01
C ASN A 8 1.36 20.47 6.53
N ARG A 9 1.52 21.73 6.10
CA ARG A 9 0.57 22.80 6.40
C ARG A 9 -0.78 22.60 5.69
N TRP A 10 -0.80 21.91 4.56
CA TRP A 10 -1.99 21.76 3.71
C TRP A 10 -2.51 20.33 3.63
N PHE A 11 -1.62 19.34 3.76
CA PHE A 11 -1.97 17.94 3.70
C PHE A 11 -1.78 17.28 5.08
N GLY A 12 -2.81 16.57 5.53
CA GLY A 12 -2.70 15.70 6.69
C GLY A 12 -1.74 14.54 6.41
N ARG A 13 -1.23 13.92 7.49
CA ARG A 13 -0.36 12.75 7.36
C ARG A 13 -1.12 11.61 6.68
N ALA A 14 -0.47 10.93 5.75
CA ALA A 14 -1.04 9.75 5.10
C ALA A 14 -1.31 8.66 6.15
N LYS A 15 -2.53 8.11 6.13
CA LYS A 15 -2.94 6.98 6.99
C LYS A 15 -3.00 5.65 6.23
N THR A 16 -3.00 5.70 4.91
CA THR A 16 -3.08 4.51 4.05
C THR A 16 -2.23 4.68 2.80
N LEU A 17 -1.47 3.65 2.46
CA LEU A 17 -0.84 3.46 1.16
C LEU A 17 -1.56 2.34 0.42
N VAL A 18 -1.99 2.63 -0.81
CA VAL A 18 -2.61 1.65 -1.71
C VAL A 18 -1.58 1.25 -2.76
N LEU A 19 -1.27 -0.04 -2.84
CA LEU A 19 -0.23 -0.60 -3.69
C LEU A 19 -0.83 -1.49 -4.76
N GLN A 20 -0.39 -1.29 -6.01
CA GLN A 20 -0.76 -2.12 -7.15
C GLN A 20 0.37 -3.07 -7.55
N PRO A 21 0.33 -4.35 -7.13
CA PRO A 21 1.40 -5.29 -7.41
C PRO A 21 1.40 -5.75 -8.88
N THR A 22 0.25 -5.72 -9.55
CA THR A 22 0.10 -6.02 -10.97
C THR A 22 -1.11 -5.29 -11.56
N THR A 23 -1.09 -5.00 -12.86
CA THR A 23 -2.32 -4.59 -13.59
C THR A 23 -3.20 -5.79 -13.95
N LEU A 24 -2.66 -7.01 -14.03
CA LEU A 24 -3.37 -8.18 -14.51
C LEU A 24 -4.55 -8.53 -13.59
N CYS A 25 -5.75 -8.65 -14.15
CA CYS A 25 -6.91 -9.24 -13.50
C CYS A 25 -7.41 -10.45 -14.29
N ASN A 26 -7.73 -11.55 -13.61
CA ASN A 26 -8.29 -12.76 -14.20
C ASN A 26 -9.81 -12.68 -14.44
N LEU A 27 -10.45 -11.58 -14.03
CA LEU A 27 -11.87 -11.29 -14.29
C LEU A 27 -12.03 -10.18 -15.33
N ASP A 28 -13.20 -10.12 -15.97
CA ASP A 28 -13.51 -9.13 -17.02
C ASP A 28 -14.73 -8.27 -16.67
N CYS A 29 -14.71 -7.65 -15.50
CA CYS A 29 -15.81 -6.83 -15.00
C CYS A 29 -16.07 -5.62 -15.93
N MET A 30 -17.30 -5.47 -16.43
CA MET A 30 -17.68 -4.39 -17.36
C MET A 30 -17.50 -2.98 -16.78
N TYR A 31 -17.55 -2.85 -15.46
CA TYR A 31 -17.41 -1.58 -14.73
C TYR A 31 -16.00 -1.39 -14.14
N CYS A 32 -15.01 -2.17 -14.57
CA CYS A 32 -13.65 -2.05 -14.06
C CYS A 32 -13.01 -0.71 -14.50
N TYR A 33 -12.61 0.12 -13.54
CA TYR A 33 -11.97 1.41 -13.81
C TYR A 33 -10.52 1.27 -14.31
N LEU A 34 -9.88 0.13 -14.07
CA LEU A 34 -8.43 -0.03 -14.26
C LEU A 34 -8.10 -0.23 -15.76
N PRO A 35 -7.38 0.72 -16.40
CA PRO A 35 -6.87 0.50 -17.75
C PRO A 35 -5.82 -0.60 -17.77
N PHE A 36 -5.63 -1.22 -18.94
CA PHE A 36 -4.61 -2.26 -19.14
C PHE A 36 -4.75 -3.50 -18.25
N ARG A 37 -5.94 -3.79 -17.70
CA ARG A 37 -6.21 -4.94 -16.82
C ARG A 37 -5.86 -6.33 -17.39
N ARG A 38 -5.64 -6.41 -18.71
CA ARG A 38 -5.27 -7.65 -19.42
C ARG A 38 -3.75 -7.78 -19.63
N LEU A 39 -2.97 -6.77 -19.26
CA LEU A 39 -1.50 -6.78 -19.32
C LEU A 39 -0.94 -7.14 -17.95
N SER A 40 0.19 -7.86 -17.92
CA SER A 40 0.91 -8.20 -16.69
C SER A 40 2.04 -7.22 -16.44
N ASN A 41 1.68 -5.96 -16.15
CA ASN A 41 2.65 -4.98 -15.68
C ASN A 41 2.82 -5.18 -14.18
N GLU A 42 3.94 -5.76 -13.78
CA GLU A 42 4.23 -6.14 -12.39
C GLU A 42 5.07 -5.08 -11.70
N MET A 43 4.78 -4.82 -10.42
CA MET A 43 5.66 -4.05 -9.54
C MET A 43 6.97 -4.81 -9.35
N SER A 44 8.11 -4.10 -9.47
CA SER A 44 9.41 -4.71 -9.22
C SER A 44 9.73 -4.77 -7.71
N PRO A 45 10.57 -5.71 -7.25
CA PRO A 45 11.01 -5.76 -5.86
C PRO A 45 11.68 -4.47 -5.37
N GLU A 46 12.39 -3.77 -6.24
CA GLU A 46 13.06 -2.49 -5.92
C GLU A 46 12.04 -1.39 -5.60
N VAL A 47 10.91 -1.37 -6.33
CA VAL A 47 9.80 -0.45 -6.02
C VAL A 47 9.21 -0.79 -4.65
N ALA A 48 8.99 -2.06 -4.34
CA ALA A 48 8.48 -2.46 -3.03
C ALA A 48 9.43 -2.06 -1.89
N GLN A 49 10.74 -2.18 -2.08
CA GLN A 49 11.75 -1.72 -1.13
C GLN A 49 11.71 -0.19 -0.93
N ALA A 50 11.63 0.57 -2.02
CA ALA A 50 11.55 2.03 -1.95
C ALA A 50 10.29 2.51 -1.23
N VAL A 51 9.15 1.85 -1.49
CA VAL A 51 7.89 2.13 -0.79
C VAL A 51 8.00 1.78 0.69
N ALA A 52 8.59 0.65 1.05
CA ALA A 52 8.79 0.28 2.45
C ALA A 52 9.68 1.29 3.20
N ALA A 53 10.72 1.82 2.56
CA ALA A 53 11.53 2.91 3.12
C ALA A 53 10.67 4.18 3.35
N SER A 54 9.84 4.56 2.37
CA SER A 54 8.91 5.69 2.55
C SER A 54 7.89 5.45 3.67
N ALA A 55 7.40 4.22 3.83
CA ALA A 55 6.51 3.86 4.94
C ALA A 55 7.23 3.97 6.29
N ALA A 56 8.51 3.62 6.37
CA ALA A 56 9.32 3.81 7.56
C ALA A 56 9.47 5.30 7.92
N ASP A 57 9.65 6.18 6.93
CA ASP A 57 9.73 7.63 7.17
C ASP A 57 8.38 8.19 7.65
N LEU A 58 7.28 7.79 7.01
CA LEU A 58 5.93 8.24 7.36
C LEU A 58 5.52 7.85 8.78
N THR A 59 5.95 6.68 9.23
CA THR A 59 5.66 6.11 10.56
C THR A 59 6.74 6.46 11.60
N GLY A 60 7.73 7.32 11.26
CA GLY A 60 8.83 7.69 12.15
C GLY A 60 8.40 8.44 13.42
N SER A 61 7.24 9.11 13.37
CA SER A 61 6.64 9.84 14.50
C SER A 61 5.85 8.96 15.48
N GLY A 62 5.80 7.64 15.26
CA GLY A 62 5.00 6.72 16.07
C GLY A 62 3.55 6.55 15.59
N ASP A 63 3.21 7.11 14.43
CA ASP A 63 1.93 6.87 13.77
C ASP A 63 1.88 5.48 13.10
N GLU A 64 0.72 4.82 13.13
CA GLU A 64 0.44 3.62 12.34
C GLU A 64 0.04 3.98 10.90
N LEU A 65 0.46 3.14 9.94
CA LEU A 65 0.13 3.28 8.52
C LEU A 65 -0.46 1.98 7.95
N ASP A 66 -1.56 2.10 7.22
CA ASP A 66 -2.16 0.96 6.54
C ASP A 66 -1.52 0.71 5.18
N ILE A 67 -1.21 -0.54 4.89
CA ILE A 67 -0.75 -0.97 3.57
C ILE A 67 -1.83 -1.86 2.95
N VAL A 68 -2.50 -1.34 1.93
CA VAL A 68 -3.57 -1.99 1.18
C VAL A 68 -3.04 -2.46 -0.17
N TRP A 69 -3.18 -3.75 -0.47
CA TRP A 69 -2.83 -4.31 -1.78
C TRP A 69 -4.09 -4.37 -2.65
N HIS A 70 -4.10 -3.62 -3.74
CA HIS A 70 -5.25 -3.44 -4.64
C HIS A 70 -4.81 -3.37 -6.10
N GLY A 71 -5.73 -3.24 -7.06
CA GLY A 71 -5.43 -3.11 -8.47
C GLY A 71 -5.10 -4.45 -9.14
N GLY A 72 -5.60 -4.60 -10.37
CA GLY A 72 -5.67 -5.90 -11.04
C GLY A 72 -6.39 -6.91 -10.16
N GLU A 73 -5.88 -8.14 -10.17
CA GLU A 73 -6.07 -9.14 -9.12
C GLU A 73 -4.71 -9.36 -8.46
N PRO A 74 -4.47 -8.87 -7.22
CA PRO A 74 -3.18 -9.00 -6.55
C PRO A 74 -2.64 -10.43 -6.50
N LEU A 75 -3.54 -11.42 -6.34
CA LEU A 75 -3.13 -12.83 -6.26
C LEU A 75 -2.81 -13.45 -7.62
N ALA A 76 -3.19 -12.82 -8.74
CA ALA A 76 -2.84 -13.26 -10.09
C ALA A 76 -1.32 -13.15 -10.36
N LEU A 77 -0.61 -12.33 -9.58
CA LEU A 77 0.86 -12.27 -9.59
C LEU A 77 1.52 -13.60 -9.15
N GLY A 78 0.79 -14.40 -8.38
CA GLY A 78 1.25 -15.68 -7.84
C GLY A 78 2.02 -15.56 -6.53
N ARG A 79 1.90 -16.59 -5.70
CA ARG A 79 2.35 -16.61 -4.29
C ARG A 79 3.80 -16.17 -4.09
N ARG A 80 4.74 -16.68 -4.90
CA ARG A 80 6.17 -16.41 -4.74
C ARG A 80 6.52 -14.95 -4.98
N LYS A 81 6.05 -14.39 -6.09
CA LYS A 81 6.32 -13.00 -6.46
C LYS A 81 5.63 -12.05 -5.49
N PHE A 82 4.38 -12.33 -5.13
CA PHE A 82 3.66 -11.52 -4.16
C PHE A 82 4.32 -11.52 -2.78
N ALA A 83 4.78 -12.69 -2.29
CA ALA A 83 5.55 -12.76 -1.04
C ALA A 83 6.84 -11.93 -1.08
N ALA A 84 7.53 -11.88 -2.23
CA ALA A 84 8.71 -11.03 -2.39
C ALA A 84 8.40 -9.53 -2.31
N LEU A 85 7.19 -9.10 -2.74
CA LEU A 85 6.74 -7.70 -2.58
C LEU A 85 6.32 -7.37 -1.15
N LEU A 86 5.85 -8.36 -0.38
CA LEU A 86 5.50 -8.20 1.03
C LEU A 86 6.74 -8.11 1.92
N ALA A 87 7.79 -8.87 1.61
CA ALA A 87 8.97 -9.04 2.47
C ALA A 87 9.60 -7.72 3.00
N PRO A 88 9.76 -6.65 2.19
CA PRO A 88 10.35 -5.39 2.68
C PRO A 88 9.54 -4.70 3.79
N PHE A 89 8.25 -5.02 3.91
CA PHE A 89 7.34 -4.42 4.89
C PHE A 89 7.32 -5.18 6.23
N GLU A 90 7.87 -6.39 6.29
CA GLU A 90 7.68 -7.29 7.42
C GLU A 90 8.32 -6.77 8.71
N GLU A 91 9.50 -6.13 8.65
CA GLU A 91 10.11 -5.51 9.84
C GLU A 91 9.22 -4.43 10.44
N LEU A 92 8.65 -3.56 9.59
CA LEU A 92 7.71 -2.52 10.02
C LEU A 92 6.43 -3.13 10.60
N ARG A 93 5.93 -4.21 9.99
CA ARG A 93 4.73 -4.93 10.45
C ARG A 93 4.96 -5.57 11.81
N HIS A 94 6.11 -6.20 12.01
CA HIS A 94 6.50 -6.79 13.28
C HIS A 94 6.71 -5.75 14.38
N ALA A 95 7.19 -4.55 14.02
CA ALA A 95 7.30 -3.42 14.92
C ALA A 95 5.97 -2.69 15.20
N GLY A 96 4.85 -3.15 14.61
CA GLY A 96 3.53 -2.52 14.77
C GLY A 96 3.40 -1.15 14.10
N ARG A 97 4.36 -0.76 13.26
CA ARG A 97 4.37 0.55 12.58
C ARG A 97 3.44 0.58 11.37
N ILE A 98 3.25 -0.58 10.76
CA ILE A 98 2.29 -0.76 9.67
C ILE A 98 1.35 -1.92 9.96
N GLN A 99 0.23 -1.93 9.25
CA GLN A 99 -0.70 -3.04 9.25
C GLN A 99 -1.29 -3.29 7.87
N HIS A 100 -1.67 -4.54 7.60
CA HIS A 100 -2.48 -4.90 6.44
C HIS A 100 -3.93 -5.01 6.91
N PRO A 101 -4.76 -3.96 6.71
CA PRO A 101 -6.10 -3.96 7.25
C PRO A 101 -6.92 -5.10 6.65
N ARG A 102 -7.54 -5.90 7.52
CA ARG A 102 -8.66 -6.76 7.14
C ARG A 102 -9.91 -5.89 7.14
N HIS A 103 -10.89 -6.20 6.29
CA HIS A 103 -12.09 -5.39 5.96
C HIS A 103 -12.95 -4.88 7.15
N GLN A 104 -12.59 -5.09 8.42
CA GLN A 104 -13.33 -4.55 9.55
C GLN A 104 -12.38 -4.04 10.63
N ARG A 105 -12.03 -2.76 10.58
CA ARG A 105 -11.85 -2.00 11.81
C ARG A 105 -13.22 -1.51 12.22
N HIS A 106 -13.83 -2.20 13.17
CA HIS A 106 -14.93 -1.62 13.92
C HIS A 106 -14.36 -0.40 14.66
N ASN A 107 -14.88 0.79 14.36
CA ASN A 107 -14.51 2.02 15.05
C ASN A 107 -15.51 2.24 16.18
N PRO A 108 -15.18 1.91 17.45
CA PRO A 108 -16.11 2.10 18.56
C PRO A 108 -16.37 3.58 18.88
N ALA A 109 -15.63 4.51 18.27
CA ALA A 109 -15.82 5.96 18.44
C ALA A 109 -16.85 6.57 17.46
N GLY A 110 -17.60 5.74 16.72
CA GLY A 110 -18.64 6.18 15.78
C GLY A 110 -20.08 5.96 16.24
N ASP A 111 -20.28 5.41 17.45
CA ASP A 111 -21.59 5.10 18.04
C ASP A 111 -21.99 6.16 19.10
N GLU A 112 -21.91 7.44 18.76
CA GLU A 112 -22.59 8.53 19.50
C GLU A 112 -23.81 9.05 18.73
#